data_AF-A0A952MZM1-F1
#
_entry.id   AF-A0A952MZM1-F1
#
_cell.length_a   1.000
_cell.length_b   1.000
_cell.length_c   1.000
_cell.angle_alpha   90.00
_cell.angle_beta   90.00
_cell.angle_gamma   90.00
#
_symmetry.space_group_name_H-M   'P 1'
#
loop_
_entity.id
_entity.type
_entity.pdbx_description
1 polymer ?
#
loop_
_entity_poly.entity_id
_entity_poly.type
_entity_poly.pdbx_seq_one_letter_code
_entity_poly.pdbx_strand_id
1 'polypeptide(L)'
;MKKYFIYLLILVLVSCGTKKDNGQDFPGIEQTAFEGICGCVTKGEIEEALESKLSEIPKEINEEYLGGRGCSFLGYEFEGEVHFGYIVFPSAEEFEKVRSAKKVDDVGDEAYVVNGPDAQQLWVKDGDYYVMIAIGDGARPKQSAKLAKQVLQRLKTKQFEL
;
A
#
# COMPACT_ATOMS: atom_id res chain seq x y z
N MET A 1 -28.37 -25.85 -53.46
CA MET A 1 -27.18 -25.11 -52.99
C MET A 1 -27.62 -23.91 -52.15
N LYS A 2 -27.58 -24.03 -50.82
CA LYS A 2 -27.68 -22.91 -49.88
C LYS A 2 -26.66 -23.18 -48.77
N LYS A 3 -25.64 -22.32 -48.71
CA LYS A 3 -24.51 -22.38 -47.78
C LYS A 3 -24.98 -21.83 -46.43
N TYR A 4 -24.82 -22.61 -45.35
CA TYR A 4 -24.93 -22.10 -43.99
C TYR A 4 -23.51 -21.95 -43.43
N PHE A 5 -23.14 -20.70 -43.19
CA PHE A 5 -21.91 -20.29 -42.51
C PHE A 5 -22.03 -20.69 -41.03
N ILE A 6 -21.19 -21.61 -40.59
CA ILE A 6 -20.99 -21.90 -39.16
C ILE A 6 -19.93 -20.91 -38.67
N TYR A 7 -20.36 -19.92 -37.88
CA TYR A 7 -19.45 -19.08 -37.11
C TYR A 7 -18.95 -19.88 -35.90
N LEU A 8 -17.74 -20.43 -36.00
CA LEU A 8 -17.01 -21.00 -34.88
C LEU A 8 -16.37 -19.83 -34.11
N LEU A 9 -17.00 -19.38 -33.03
CA LEU A 9 -16.44 -18.36 -32.15
C LEU A 9 -15.30 -18.99 -31.34
N ILE A 10 -14.06 -18.69 -31.73
CA ILE A 10 -12.86 -19.05 -30.98
C ILE A 10 -12.79 -18.12 -29.77
N LEU A 11 -13.22 -18.61 -28.60
CA LEU A 11 -12.93 -17.95 -27.32
C LEU A 11 -11.49 -18.29 -26.95
N VAL A 12 -10.62 -17.31 -27.22
CA VAL A 12 -9.22 -17.30 -26.82
C VAL A 12 -9.16 -17.37 -25.29
N LEU A 13 -8.48 -18.41 -24.79
CA LEU A 13 -8.11 -18.55 -23.39
C LEU A 13 -7.27 -17.34 -22.97
N VAL A 14 -7.87 -16.39 -22.25
CA VAL A 14 -7.11 -15.39 -21.48
C VAL A 14 -6.54 -16.13 -20.28
N SER A 15 -5.35 -16.70 -20.45
CA SER A 15 -4.49 -17.09 -19.35
C SER A 15 -4.01 -15.82 -18.66
N CYS A 16 -4.78 -15.31 -17.71
CA CYS A 16 -4.21 -14.50 -16.64
C CYS A 16 -3.32 -15.44 -15.82
N GLY A 17 -2.01 -15.26 -15.92
CA GLY A 17 -1.05 -15.97 -15.09
C GLY A 17 -1.31 -15.64 -13.63
N THR A 18 -2.02 -16.52 -12.93
CA THR A 18 -2.04 -16.58 -11.49
C THR A 18 -0.66 -17.04 -11.04
N LYS A 19 0.11 -16.16 -10.37
CA LYS A 19 1.15 -16.64 -9.47
C LYS A 19 0.47 -17.61 -8.52
N LYS A 20 0.98 -18.85 -8.47
CA LYS A 20 0.49 -19.91 -7.60
C LYS A 20 0.88 -19.56 -6.18
N ASP A 21 -0.05 -19.03 -5.40
CA ASP A 21 -0.01 -19.21 -3.95
C ASP A 21 -0.16 -20.72 -3.70
N ASN A 22 0.80 -21.33 -3.00
CA ASN A 22 0.93 -22.78 -2.82
C ASN A 22 -0.15 -23.39 -1.90
N GLY A 23 -1.44 -23.11 -2.15
CA GLY A 23 -2.55 -23.79 -1.50
C GLY A 23 -2.63 -23.61 0.02
N GLN A 24 -1.99 -22.58 0.58
CA GLN A 24 -2.15 -22.20 1.98
C GLN A 24 -3.39 -21.32 2.11
N ASP A 25 -4.42 -21.85 2.77
CA ASP A 25 -5.64 -21.13 3.09
C ASP A 25 -5.38 -20.28 4.34
N PHE A 26 -4.92 -19.04 4.13
CA PHE A 26 -4.78 -18.08 5.22
C PHE A 26 -6.17 -17.54 5.55
N PRO A 27 -6.66 -17.66 6.80
CA PRO A 27 -7.93 -17.07 7.20
C PRO A 27 -7.76 -15.54 7.27
N GLY A 28 -7.75 -14.89 6.11
CA GLY A 28 -7.63 -13.45 6.01
C GLY A 28 -8.78 -12.76 6.74
N ILE A 29 -8.56 -11.52 7.17
CA ILE A 29 -9.58 -10.78 7.92
C ILE A 29 -10.84 -10.53 7.06
N GLU A 30 -12.04 -10.81 7.55
CA GLU A 30 -13.28 -10.58 6.78
C GLU A 30 -13.59 -9.09 6.58
N GLN A 31 -13.03 -8.22 7.41
CA GLN A 31 -13.28 -6.78 7.39
C GLN A 31 -12.69 -6.10 6.15
N THR A 32 -13.53 -5.44 5.37
CA THR A 32 -13.13 -4.77 4.10
C THR A 32 -12.76 -3.30 4.28
N ALA A 33 -13.22 -2.67 5.36
CA ALA A 33 -12.95 -1.27 5.71
C ALA A 33 -12.60 -1.14 7.19
N PHE A 34 -11.62 -0.30 7.49
CA PHE A 34 -11.14 -0.04 8.84
C PHE A 34 -11.71 1.28 9.38
N GLU A 35 -11.73 1.41 10.70
CA GLU A 35 -12.16 2.63 11.39
C GLU A 35 -10.96 3.51 11.74
N GLY A 36 -11.25 4.76 12.13
CA GLY A 36 -10.22 5.71 12.56
C GLY A 36 -9.18 5.95 11.49
N ILE A 37 -7.94 6.23 11.90
CA ILE A 37 -6.83 6.62 11.02
C ILE A 37 -6.51 5.54 9.96
N CYS A 38 -6.78 4.28 10.28
CA CYS A 38 -6.58 3.14 9.39
C CYS A 38 -7.60 3.07 8.24
N GLY A 39 -8.73 3.80 8.33
CA GLY A 39 -9.75 3.85 7.28
C GLY A 39 -9.33 4.59 6.00
N CYS A 40 -8.14 5.20 5.99
CA CYS A 40 -7.57 5.89 4.82
C CYS A 40 -7.16 4.94 3.67
N VAL A 41 -7.27 3.63 3.90
CA VAL A 41 -6.84 2.56 2.99
C VAL A 41 -7.79 1.37 3.12
N THR A 42 -8.03 0.66 2.03
CA THR A 42 -8.84 -0.56 2.03
C THR A 42 -8.00 -1.80 2.28
N LYS A 43 -8.61 -2.87 2.80
CA LYS A 43 -7.96 -4.18 2.94
C LYS A 43 -7.23 -4.61 1.66
N GLY A 44 -7.90 -4.52 0.51
CA GLY A 44 -7.36 -4.97 -0.77
C GLY A 44 -6.10 -4.22 -1.21
N GLU A 45 -6.02 -2.92 -0.90
CA GLU A 45 -4.84 -2.11 -1.20
C GLU A 45 -3.66 -2.45 -0.30
N ILE A 46 -3.90 -2.74 0.98
CA ILE A 46 -2.84 -3.20 1.89
C ILE A 46 -2.34 -4.58 1.46
N GLU A 47 -3.25 -5.53 1.23
CA GLU A 47 -2.86 -6.88 0.82
C GLU A 47 -2.11 -6.88 -0.52
N GLU A 48 -2.50 -6.01 -1.46
CA GLU A 48 -1.76 -5.82 -2.71
C GLU A 48 -0.37 -5.23 -2.46
N ALA A 49 -0.25 -4.21 -1.59
CA ALA A 49 1.02 -3.58 -1.28
C ALA A 49 1.99 -4.52 -0.54
N LEU A 50 1.47 -5.35 0.35
CA LEU A 50 2.21 -6.38 1.08
C LEU A 50 2.56 -7.60 0.21
N GLU A 51 1.80 -7.84 -0.86
CA GLU A 51 1.79 -9.12 -1.59
C GLU A 51 1.48 -10.31 -0.65
N SER A 52 0.69 -10.06 0.40
CA SER A 52 0.32 -11.04 1.43
C SER A 52 -1.05 -10.73 2.01
N LYS A 53 -1.75 -11.76 2.51
CA LYS A 53 -3.00 -11.59 3.25
C LYS A 53 -2.71 -10.97 4.61
N LEU A 54 -3.60 -10.09 5.07
CA LEU A 54 -3.50 -9.53 6.42
C LEU A 54 -3.67 -10.64 7.46
N SER A 55 -2.74 -10.71 8.41
CA SER A 55 -2.76 -11.67 9.52
C SER A 55 -3.53 -11.15 10.73
N GLU A 56 -3.71 -9.83 10.82
CA GLU A 56 -4.53 -9.16 11.83
C GLU A 56 -5.15 -7.86 11.31
N ILE A 57 -6.09 -7.31 12.08
CA ILE A 57 -6.69 -6.00 11.81
C ILE A 57 -5.60 -4.92 11.98
N PRO A 58 -5.45 -3.97 11.03
CA PRO A 58 -4.51 -2.87 11.16
C PRO A 58 -4.74 -2.06 12.44
N LYS A 59 -3.64 -1.59 13.04
CA LYS A 59 -3.65 -0.91 14.35
C LYS A 59 -3.24 0.53 14.20
N GLU A 60 -3.93 1.43 14.90
CA GLU A 60 -3.45 2.80 15.03
C GLU A 60 -2.13 2.82 15.81
N ILE A 61 -1.21 3.66 15.35
CA ILE A 61 0.08 3.89 15.98
C ILE A 61 0.30 5.39 16.18
N ASN A 62 1.14 5.74 17.15
CA ASN A 62 1.61 7.10 17.36
C ASN A 62 3.10 7.05 17.71
N GLU A 63 3.94 7.03 16.67
CA GLU A 63 5.37 6.77 16.78
C GLU A 63 6.14 7.96 16.22
N GLU A 64 6.80 8.72 17.11
CA GLU A 64 7.55 9.92 16.73
C GLU A 64 8.64 9.62 15.70
N TYR A 65 9.32 8.48 15.82
CA TYR A 65 10.37 8.07 14.89
C TYR A 65 9.86 7.70 13.48
N LEU A 66 8.56 7.43 13.33
CA LEU A 66 7.89 7.25 12.03
C LEU A 66 7.28 8.55 11.50
N GLY A 67 7.38 9.64 12.25
CA GLY A 67 6.82 10.95 11.93
C GLY A 67 5.47 11.24 12.59
N GLY A 68 4.93 10.37 13.44
CA GLY A 68 3.72 10.64 14.23
C GLY A 68 2.64 9.58 14.15
N ARG A 69 1.37 10.01 13.99
CA ARG A 69 0.20 9.14 14.01
C ARG A 69 -0.04 8.46 12.67
N GLY A 70 -0.43 7.20 12.72
CA GLY A 70 -0.66 6.41 11.51
C GLY A 70 -1.31 5.07 11.78
N CYS A 71 -1.16 4.17 10.83
CA CYS A 71 -1.66 2.82 10.86
C CYS A 71 -0.52 1.84 10.54
N SER A 72 -0.37 0.81 11.37
CA SER A 72 0.50 -0.34 11.11
C SER A 72 -0.32 -1.54 10.64
N PHE A 73 0.23 -2.34 9.75
CA PHE A 73 -0.41 -3.55 9.24
C PHE A 73 0.60 -4.69 9.11
N LEU A 74 0.11 -5.92 9.34
CA LEU A 74 0.88 -7.16 9.29
C LEU A 74 0.23 -8.14 8.32
N GLY A 75 1.04 -8.70 7.43
CA GLY A 75 0.72 -9.85 6.61
C GLY A 75 1.06 -11.16 7.32
N TYR A 76 0.74 -12.29 6.69
CA TYR A 76 1.24 -13.59 7.15
C TYR A 76 2.72 -13.75 6.83
N GLU A 77 3.45 -14.41 7.74
CA GLU A 77 4.81 -14.87 7.47
C GLU A 77 4.76 -16.03 6.48
N PHE A 78 5.51 -15.92 5.38
CA PHE A 78 5.69 -16.98 4.40
C PHE A 78 7.17 -17.10 4.05
N GLU A 79 7.69 -18.32 3.97
CA GLU A 79 9.11 -18.61 3.70
C GLU A 79 10.12 -17.89 4.63
N GLY A 80 9.69 -17.45 5.82
CA GLY A 80 10.51 -16.73 6.80
C GLY A 80 10.57 -15.22 6.59
N GLU A 81 9.77 -14.68 5.65
CA GLU A 81 9.65 -13.24 5.39
C GLU A 81 8.46 -12.66 6.17
N VAL A 82 8.72 -11.64 6.99
CA VAL A 82 7.68 -10.91 7.72
C VAL A 82 7.21 -9.75 6.86
N HIS A 83 6.00 -9.85 6.31
CA HIS A 83 5.40 -8.76 5.55
C HIS A 83 4.69 -7.79 6.51
N PHE A 84 5.18 -6.56 6.61
CA PHE A 84 4.57 -5.51 7.43
C PHE A 84 4.63 -4.18 6.72
N GLY A 85 3.91 -3.18 7.23
CA GLY A 85 4.10 -1.81 6.80
C GLY A 85 3.37 -0.78 7.63
N TYR A 86 3.62 0.47 7.28
CA TYR A 86 3.14 1.65 7.96
C TYR A 86 2.61 2.67 6.96
N ILE A 87 1.49 3.31 7.30
CA ILE A 87 1.02 4.56 6.71
C ILE A 87 0.99 5.57 7.85
N VAL A 88 1.80 6.62 7.79
CA VAL A 88 1.87 7.66 8.83
C VAL A 88 1.58 9.02 8.22
N PHE A 89 0.97 9.90 9.00
CA PHE A 89 0.61 11.27 8.62
C PHE A 89 1.49 12.26 9.37
N PRO A 90 2.71 12.51 8.88
CA PRO A 90 3.64 13.39 9.55
C PRO A 90 3.18 14.84 9.52
N SER A 91 3.67 15.63 10.49
CA SER A 91 3.54 17.08 10.41
C SER A 91 4.44 17.64 9.30
N ALA A 92 4.17 18.89 8.89
CA ALA A 92 5.07 19.60 7.99
C ALA A 92 6.49 19.69 8.57
N GLU A 93 6.63 19.88 9.89
CA GLU A 93 7.93 19.94 10.57
C GLU A 93 8.71 18.63 10.46
N GLU A 94 8.05 17.48 10.64
CA GLU A 94 8.70 16.18 10.45
C GLU A 94 9.11 15.95 9.00
N PHE A 95 8.27 16.38 8.04
CA PHE A 95 8.59 16.27 6.61
C PHE A 95 9.80 17.12 6.21
N GLU A 96 9.96 18.32 6.78
CA GLU A 96 11.13 19.17 6.50
C GLU A 96 12.46 18.46 6.81
N LYS A 97 12.49 17.61 7.84
CA LYS A 97 13.69 16.88 8.25
C LYS A 97 14.20 15.92 7.18
N VAL A 98 13.32 15.42 6.30
CA VAL A 98 13.68 14.40 5.29
C VAL A 98 14.00 14.98 3.91
N ARG A 99 13.84 16.28 3.68
CA ARG A 99 14.07 16.90 2.36
C ARG A 99 15.51 16.80 1.84
N SER A 100 16.48 16.55 2.72
CA SER A 100 17.88 16.32 2.35
C SER A 100 18.13 14.91 1.80
N ALA A 101 17.16 14.01 1.93
CA ALA A 101 17.28 12.63 1.47
C ALA A 101 17.11 12.51 -0.06
N LYS A 102 17.19 11.27 -0.56
CA LYS A 102 17.10 11.01 -2.00
C LYS A 102 15.72 11.36 -2.52
N LYS A 103 15.64 12.33 -3.42
CA LYS A 103 14.39 12.70 -4.10
C LYS A 103 13.87 11.56 -4.98
N VAL A 104 12.56 11.42 -5.00
CA VAL A 104 11.80 10.54 -5.90
C VAL A 104 10.83 11.40 -6.69
N ASP A 105 10.77 11.15 -7.99
CA ASP A 105 9.85 11.85 -8.89
C ASP A 105 8.54 11.05 -9.08
N ASP A 106 7.55 11.68 -9.69
CA ASP A 106 6.26 11.07 -10.06
C ASP A 106 5.38 10.59 -8.88
N VAL A 107 5.59 11.07 -7.65
CA VAL A 107 4.74 10.80 -6.48
C VAL A 107 4.52 12.09 -5.68
N GLY A 108 3.30 12.62 -5.69
CA GLY A 108 2.99 13.91 -5.05
C GLY A 108 3.70 15.10 -5.69
N ASP A 109 3.73 16.22 -4.97
CA ASP A 109 4.49 17.41 -5.34
C ASP A 109 5.99 17.22 -5.01
N GLU A 110 6.25 16.56 -3.89
CA GLU A 110 7.59 16.24 -3.42
C GLU A 110 7.61 14.87 -2.75
N ALA A 111 8.59 14.04 -3.10
CA ALA A 111 8.81 12.77 -2.44
C ALA A 111 10.30 12.51 -2.18
N TYR A 112 10.57 11.87 -1.04
CA TYR A 112 11.92 11.55 -0.58
C TYR A 112 11.95 10.13 0.00
N VAL A 113 13.07 9.45 -0.18
CA VAL A 113 13.31 8.11 0.36
C VAL A 113 14.34 8.15 1.47
N VAL A 114 13.95 7.61 2.62
CA VAL A 114 14.79 7.43 3.81
C VAL A 114 14.87 5.94 4.11
N ASN A 115 16.04 5.45 4.50
CA ASN A 115 16.16 4.07 5.00
C ASN A 115 15.90 4.11 6.51
N GLY A 116 14.71 3.66 6.92
CA GLY A 116 14.33 3.51 8.31
C GLY A 116 15.04 2.33 8.98
N PRO A 117 14.80 2.11 10.28
CA PRO A 117 15.43 1.03 11.04
C PRO A 117 14.97 -0.37 10.60
N ASP A 118 13.75 -0.46 10.09
CA ASP A 118 13.02 -1.71 9.79
C ASP A 118 12.60 -1.81 8.32
N ALA A 119 12.36 -0.68 7.66
CA ALA A 119 11.92 -0.62 6.27
C ALA A 119 12.41 0.65 5.56
N GLN A 120 12.44 0.60 4.22
CA GLN A 120 12.58 1.81 3.44
C GLN A 120 11.28 2.62 3.51
N GLN A 121 11.42 3.90 3.81
CA GLN A 121 10.33 4.85 4.00
C GLN A 121 10.25 5.79 2.80
N LEU A 122 9.06 5.89 2.19
CA LEU A 122 8.72 6.87 1.17
C LEU A 122 7.91 7.99 1.83
N TRP A 123 8.50 9.17 1.93
CA TRP A 123 7.89 10.36 2.46
C TRP A 123 7.37 11.21 1.30
N VAL A 124 6.09 11.58 1.31
CA VAL A 124 5.43 12.32 0.23
C VAL A 124 4.65 13.51 0.77
N LYS A 125 4.79 14.64 0.10
CA LYS A 125 3.94 15.83 0.25
C LYS A 125 3.16 16.07 -1.05
N ASP A 126 1.89 16.38 -0.93
CA ASP A 126 1.00 16.76 -2.05
C ASP A 126 -0.05 17.76 -1.55
N GLY A 127 0.10 19.02 -1.95
CA GLY A 127 -0.62 20.15 -1.35
C GLY A 127 -0.31 20.30 0.13
N ASP A 128 -1.34 20.32 0.97
CA ASP A 128 -1.25 20.43 2.43
C ASP A 128 -1.18 19.06 3.13
N TYR A 129 -1.13 17.97 2.37
CA TYR A 129 -1.12 16.61 2.89
C TYR A 129 0.27 16.01 2.88
N TYR A 130 0.59 15.28 3.95
CA TYR A 130 1.86 14.61 4.16
C TYR A 130 1.60 13.15 4.50
N VAL A 131 2.32 12.23 3.85
CA VAL A 131 2.22 10.80 4.14
C VAL A 131 3.61 10.16 4.11
N MET A 132 3.86 9.27 5.04
CA MET A 132 5.00 8.36 5.02
C MET A 132 4.47 6.95 4.83
N ILE A 133 4.96 6.26 3.81
CA ILE A 133 4.67 4.86 3.53
C ILE A 133 5.94 4.05 3.72
N ALA A 134 5.86 3.00 4.53
CA ALA A 134 6.93 2.03 4.67
C ALA A 134 6.37 0.63 4.49
N ILE A 135 7.07 -0.19 3.71
CA ILE A 135 6.73 -1.60 3.51
C ILE A 135 7.99 -2.40 3.82
N GLY A 136 7.88 -3.30 4.79
CA GLY A 136 8.97 -4.13 5.30
C GLY A 136 9.46 -5.17 4.30
N ASP A 137 10.45 -5.95 4.74
CA ASP A 137 11.03 -7.07 3.99
C ASP A 137 11.84 -6.68 2.73
N GLY A 138 11.98 -5.38 2.46
CA GLY A 138 12.92 -4.86 1.46
C GLY A 138 12.45 -3.57 0.81
N ALA A 139 13.25 -3.04 -0.11
CA ALA A 139 12.85 -1.86 -0.87
C ALA A 139 11.72 -2.19 -1.85
N ARG A 140 10.52 -1.68 -1.58
CA ARG A 140 9.31 -1.86 -2.41
C ARG A 140 8.80 -0.52 -2.96
N PRO A 141 9.56 0.14 -3.88
CA PRO A 141 9.28 1.51 -4.29
C PRO A 141 7.98 1.65 -5.10
N LYS A 142 7.62 0.63 -5.90
CA LYS A 142 6.38 0.68 -6.70
C LYS A 142 5.14 0.55 -5.81
N GLN A 143 5.18 -0.36 -4.85
CA GLN A 143 4.09 -0.60 -3.90
C GLN A 143 3.90 0.64 -3.01
N SER A 144 4.99 1.17 -2.45
CA SER A 144 4.95 2.37 -1.60
C SER A 144 4.40 3.58 -2.36
N ALA A 145 4.86 3.80 -3.60
CA ALA A 145 4.39 4.90 -4.44
C ALA A 145 2.90 4.77 -4.83
N LYS A 146 2.45 3.56 -5.15
CA LYS A 146 1.05 3.29 -5.47
C LYS A 146 0.16 3.56 -4.26
N LEU A 147 0.54 3.03 -3.10
CA LEU A 147 -0.22 3.20 -1.86
C LEU A 147 -0.27 4.67 -1.42
N ALA A 148 0.85 5.40 -1.51
CA ALA A 148 0.90 6.84 -1.23
C ALA A 148 -0.10 7.63 -2.10
N LYS A 149 -0.15 7.36 -3.40
CA LYS A 149 -1.11 8.00 -4.32
C LYS A 149 -2.56 7.72 -3.95
N GLN A 150 -2.87 6.49 -3.57
CA GLN A 150 -4.22 6.11 -3.14
C GLN A 150 -4.65 6.83 -1.86
N VAL A 151 -3.75 6.91 -0.87
CA VAL A 151 -4.01 7.61 0.39
C VAL A 151 -4.20 9.12 0.16
N LEU A 152 -3.28 9.75 -0.58
CA LEU A 152 -3.35 11.19 -0.89
C LEU A 152 -4.61 11.56 -1.69
N GLN A 153 -5.03 10.70 -2.63
CA GLN A 153 -6.28 10.88 -3.37
C GLN A 153 -7.50 10.88 -2.42
N ARG A 154 -7.55 9.97 -1.44
CA ARG A 154 -8.65 9.90 -0.46
C ARG A 154 -8.70 11.12 0.45
N LEU A 155 -7.55 11.58 0.93
CA LEU A 155 -7.44 12.81 1.74
C LEU A 155 -7.96 14.04 0.97
N LYS A 156 -7.53 14.22 -0.28
CA LYS A 156 -7.94 15.34 -1.13
C LYS A 156 -9.42 15.33 -1.48
N THR A 157 -10.02 14.15 -1.61
CA THR A 157 -11.43 13.99 -1.95
C THR A 157 -12.35 14.00 -0.73
N LYS A 158 -11.81 14.22 0.48
CA LYS A 158 -12.53 14.16 1.75
C LYS A 158 -13.34 12.87 1.93
N GLN A 159 -12.87 11.78 1.33
CA GLN A 159 -13.38 10.44 1.61
C GLN A 159 -12.92 9.97 3.00
N PHE A 160 -12.03 10.73 3.63
CA PHE A 160 -11.40 10.41 4.89
C PHE A 160 -10.98 11.71 5.61
N GLU A 161 -11.16 11.76 6.94
CA GLU A 161 -10.69 12.85 7.81
C GLU A 161 -9.73 12.27 8.86
N LEU A 162 -8.62 12.98 9.11
CA LEU A 162 -7.53 12.58 10.02
C LEU A 162 -7.81 12.99 11.48
#